data_AF-A0A0C5X5I2-F1
#
_entry.id   AF-A0A0C5X5I2-F1
#
_cell.length_a   1.000
_cell.length_b   1.000
_cell.length_c   1.000
_cell.angle_alpha   90.00
_cell.angle_beta   90.00
_cell.angle_gamma   90.00
#
_symmetry.space_group_name_H-M   'P 1'
#
loop_
_entity.id
_entity.type
_entity.pdbx_description
1 polymer ?
#
loop_
_entity_poly.entity_id
_entity_poly.type
_entity_poly.pdbx_seq_one_letter_code
_entity_poly.pdbx_strand_id
1 'polypeptide(L)'
;MLDEPLIPNHIIMAGRSRASADHREHVVPLALIRNQCEKMFSSGADASAVAKLLERHLKIVMISKAERQRLDFELGLKVRMPEGWSFDDENADPFARLKAAGIEWDQLELNV
;
A
#
# COMPACT_ATOMS: atom_id res chain seq x y z
N MET A 1 18.64 17.69 6.75
CA MET A 1 17.22 17.65 6.37
C MET A 1 17.11 16.60 5.28
N LEU A 2 16.39 15.51 5.52
CA LEU A 2 15.99 14.64 4.41
C LEU A 2 14.83 15.35 3.74
N ASP A 3 14.98 15.66 2.46
CA ASP A 3 13.93 16.29 1.65
C ASP A 3 12.62 15.52 1.84
N GLU A 4 11.54 16.24 2.12
CA GLU A 4 10.23 15.63 2.28
C GLU A 4 9.86 14.87 1.00
N PRO A 5 9.32 13.63 1.09
CA PRO A 5 8.86 12.92 -0.10
C PRO A 5 7.81 13.77 -0.84
N LEU A 6 7.82 13.71 -2.17
CA LEU A 6 6.88 14.44 -3.04
C LEU A 6 5.41 14.30 -2.59
N ILE A 7 5.07 13.14 -2.02
CA ILE A 7 3.79 12.91 -1.37
C ILE A 7 4.02 12.96 0.15
N PRO A 8 3.42 13.94 0.85
CA PRO A 8 3.60 14.10 2.29
C PRO A 8 3.26 12.84 3.09
N ASN A 9 4.06 12.56 4.11
CA ASN A 9 3.87 11.37 4.94
C ASN A 9 2.50 11.33 5.63
N HIS A 10 1.95 12.47 6.04
CA HIS A 10 0.65 12.52 6.71
C HIS A 10 -0.52 12.03 5.83
N ILE A 11 -0.33 11.95 4.51
CA ILE A 11 -1.34 11.48 3.55
C ILE A 11 -1.28 9.95 3.36
N ILE A 12 -0.08 9.38 3.42
CA ILE A 12 0.17 7.99 3.00
C ILE A 12 0.55 7.07 4.14
N MET A 13 1.03 7.58 5.28
CA MET A 13 1.43 6.74 6.41
C MET A 13 0.20 6.22 7.15
N ALA A 14 -0.03 4.92 7.11
CA ALA A 14 -1.21 4.27 7.68
C ALA A 14 -0.93 3.52 9.00
N GLY A 15 0.32 3.26 9.34
CA GLY A 15 0.62 2.54 10.57
C GLY A 15 2.08 2.16 10.76
N ARG A 16 2.34 1.52 11.91
CA ARG A 16 3.65 0.98 12.28
C ARG A 16 3.47 -0.41 12.86
N SER A 17 4.24 -1.39 12.37
CA SER A 17 4.26 -2.75 12.89
C SER A 17 4.61 -2.75 14.38
N ARG A 18 3.98 -3.67 15.11
CA ARG A 18 4.24 -3.91 16.53
C ARG A 18 5.59 -4.59 16.79
N ALA A 19 6.21 -5.19 15.77
CA ALA A 19 7.51 -5.84 15.89
C ALA A 19 8.68 -4.85 15.79
N SER A 20 8.80 -4.18 14.65
CA SER A 20 9.74 -3.07 14.41
C SER A 20 9.27 -2.26 13.20
N ALA A 21 9.74 -1.02 13.08
CA ALA A 21 9.26 -0.06 12.08
C ALA A 21 10.43 0.56 11.31
N ASP A 22 11.26 -0.31 10.71
CA ASP A 22 12.53 0.06 10.06
C ASP A 22 12.45 0.12 8.53
N HIS A 23 11.32 -0.30 7.94
CA HIS A 23 11.12 -0.37 6.50
C HIS A 23 9.77 0.21 6.08
N ARG A 24 9.74 1.03 5.03
CA ARG A 24 8.50 1.55 4.43
C ARG A 24 7.94 0.55 3.44
N GLU A 25 6.83 -0.09 3.78
CA GLU A 25 6.16 -1.03 2.89
C GLU A 25 4.87 -0.44 2.35
N HIS A 26 4.70 -0.43 1.02
CA HIS A 26 3.42 -0.08 0.43
C HIS A 26 2.42 -1.21 0.70
N VAL A 27 1.19 -0.90 1.11
CA VAL A 27 0.20 -1.94 1.42
C VAL A 27 -0.21 -2.69 0.15
N VAL A 28 -0.34 -1.96 -0.97
CA VAL A 28 -0.46 -2.48 -2.34
C VAL A 28 0.85 -2.20 -3.09
N PRO A 29 1.44 -3.16 -3.84
CA PRO A 29 2.64 -2.91 -4.62
C PRO A 29 2.52 -1.68 -5.52
N LEU A 30 3.48 -0.75 -5.41
CA LEU A 30 3.44 0.53 -6.14
C LEU A 30 3.35 0.35 -7.66
N ALA A 31 3.97 -0.71 -8.20
CA ALA A 31 3.88 -1.04 -9.62
C ALA A 31 2.44 -1.36 -10.06
N LEU A 32 1.65 -2.01 -9.21
CA LEU A 32 0.24 -2.30 -9.51
C LEU A 32 -0.61 -1.03 -9.48
N ILE A 33 -0.39 -0.16 -8.49
CA ILE A 33 -1.07 1.14 -8.40
C ILE A 33 -0.80 1.96 -9.67
N ARG A 34 0.48 2.09 -10.07
CA ARG A 34 0.87 2.81 -11.29
C ARG A 34 0.17 2.24 -12.53
N ASN A 35 0.26 0.92 -12.74
CA ASN A 35 -0.35 0.27 -13.90
C ASN A 35 -1.88 0.47 -13.92
N GLN A 36 -2.53 0.47 -12.74
CA GLN A 36 -3.97 0.74 -12.65
C GLN A 36 -4.29 2.21 -12.97
N CYS A 37 -3.49 3.17 -12.51
CA CYS A 37 -3.65 4.58 -12.90
C CYS A 37 -3.51 4.76 -14.42
N GLU A 38 -2.50 4.13 -15.04
CA GLU A 38 -2.29 4.15 -16.49
C GLU A 38 -3.50 3.57 -17.25
N LYS A 39 -4.05 2.44 -16.77
CA LYS A 39 -5.27 1.84 -17.33
C LYS A 39 -6.46 2.79 -17.22
N MET A 40 -6.67 3.40 -16.05
CA MET A 40 -7.78 4.34 -15.81
C MET A 40 -7.70 5.55 -16.75
N PHE A 41 -6.54 6.21 -16.84
CA PHE A 41 -6.36 7.34 -17.76
C PHE A 41 -6.55 6.94 -19.22
N SER A 42 -6.02 5.78 -19.62
CA SER A 42 -6.19 5.25 -20.98
C SER A 42 -7.65 4.94 -21.32
N SER A 43 -8.48 4.66 -20.31
CA SER A 43 -9.93 4.46 -20.43
C SER A 43 -10.76 5.75 -20.28
N GLY A 44 -10.12 6.92 -20.20
CA GLY A 44 -10.80 8.22 -20.12
C GLY A 44 -11.22 8.64 -18.72
N ALA A 45 -10.71 8.00 -17.66
CA ALA A 45 -10.93 8.47 -16.29
C ALA A 45 -10.30 9.85 -16.09
N ASP A 46 -10.97 10.69 -15.30
CA ASP A 46 -10.43 11.99 -14.91
C ASP A 46 -9.49 11.88 -13.70
N ALA A 47 -8.83 13.00 -13.37
CA ALA A 47 -7.92 13.07 -12.24
C ALA A 47 -8.61 12.81 -10.89
N SER A 48 -9.90 13.11 -10.76
CA SER A 48 -10.68 12.90 -9.53
C SER A 48 -10.90 11.41 -9.26
N ALA A 49 -11.23 10.64 -10.31
CA ALA A 49 -11.36 9.19 -10.22
C ALA A 49 -10.03 8.52 -9.85
N VAL A 50 -8.92 8.96 -10.46
CA VAL A 50 -7.58 8.43 -10.12
C VAL A 50 -7.14 8.86 -8.71
N ALA A 51 -7.47 10.06 -8.27
CA ALA A 51 -7.20 10.51 -6.91
C ALA A 51 -7.87 9.59 -5.87
N LYS A 52 -9.13 9.19 -6.07
CA LYS A 52 -9.83 8.23 -5.19
C LYS A 52 -9.13 6.87 -5.13
N LEU A 53 -8.60 6.38 -6.25
CA LEU A 53 -7.80 5.15 -6.27
C LEU A 53 -6.54 5.30 -5.40
N LEU A 54 -5.82 6.41 -5.56
CA LEU A 54 -4.59 6.70 -4.81
C LEU A 54 -4.87 6.89 -3.32
N GLU A 55 -5.90 7.65 -2.95
CA GLU A 55 -6.31 7.87 -1.56
C GLU A 55 -6.60 6.57 -0.83
N ARG A 56 -7.18 5.58 -1.52
CA ARG A 56 -7.49 4.26 -0.93
C ARG A 56 -6.28 3.33 -0.87
N HIS A 57 -5.44 3.28 -1.91
CA HIS A 57 -4.44 2.22 -2.07
C HIS A 57 -3.00 2.66 -1.84
N LEU A 58 -2.68 3.94 -2.00
CA LEU A 58 -1.34 4.48 -1.79
C LEU A 58 -1.10 4.73 -0.31
N LYS A 59 -0.99 3.63 0.45
CA LYS A 59 -0.69 3.65 1.88
C LYS A 59 0.62 2.91 2.17
N ILE A 60 1.28 3.36 3.22
CA ILE A 60 2.54 2.81 3.72
C ILE A 60 2.36 2.41 5.18
N VAL A 61 2.79 1.19 5.50
CA VAL A 61 2.99 0.74 6.88
C VAL A 61 4.48 0.56 7.10
N MET A 62 4.98 1.07 8.23
CA MET A 62 6.35 0.77 8.62
C MET A 62 6.42 -0.65 9.15
N ILE A 63 7.23 -1.52 8.55
CA ILE A 63 7.41 -2.91 8.98
C ILE A 63 8.88 -3.20 9.30
N SER A 64 9.13 -4.34 9.92
CA SER A 64 10.48 -4.85 10.16
C SER A 64 11.07 -5.47 8.90
N LYS A 65 12.40 -5.63 8.89
CA LYS A 65 13.11 -6.32 7.81
C LYS A 65 12.69 -7.79 7.66
N ALA A 66 12.38 -8.45 8.79
CA ALA A 66 11.95 -9.85 8.80
C ALA A 66 10.55 -10.01 8.19
N GLU A 67 9.61 -9.12 8.54
CA GLU A 67 8.27 -9.10 7.94
C GLU A 67 8.33 -8.85 6.43
N ARG A 68 9.19 -7.92 5.99
CA ARG A 68 9.44 -7.69 4.56
C ARG A 68 9.98 -8.94 3.88
N GLN A 69 10.94 -9.63 4.49
CA GLN A 69 11.51 -10.86 3.93
C GLN A 69 10.45 -11.96 3.75
N ARG A 70 9.59 -12.15 4.76
CA ARG A 70 8.46 -13.08 4.68
C ARG A 70 7.50 -12.71 3.56
N LEU A 71 7.08 -11.45 3.50
CA LEU A 71 6.18 -10.95 2.47
C LEU A 71 6.77 -11.14 1.07
N ASP A 72 8.03 -10.76 0.87
CA ASP A 72 8.70 -10.75 -0.42
C ASP A 72 9.03 -12.16 -0.93
N PHE A 73 9.54 -13.04 -0.06
CA PHE A 73 10.17 -14.29 -0.48
C PHE A 73 9.41 -15.55 -0.05
N GLU A 74 8.86 -15.58 1.17
CA GLU A 74 8.12 -16.76 1.64
C GLU A 74 6.72 -16.80 1.01
N LEU A 75 6.04 -15.65 0.94
CA LEU A 75 4.72 -15.54 0.30
C LEU A 75 4.80 -15.11 -1.16
N GLY A 76 5.95 -14.59 -1.60
CA GLY A 76 6.15 -14.11 -2.96
C GLY A 76 5.29 -12.89 -3.33
N LEU A 77 4.84 -12.12 -2.35
CA LEU A 77 3.89 -11.03 -2.53
C LEU A 77 4.56 -9.69 -2.88
N LYS A 78 5.88 -9.65 -3.07
CA LYS A 78 6.64 -8.42 -3.39
C LYS A 78 5.99 -7.52 -4.46
N VAL A 79 5.50 -8.14 -5.54
CA VAL A 79 4.98 -7.46 -6.73
C VAL A 79 3.52 -7.80 -7.06
N ARG A 80 2.84 -8.55 -6.18
CA ARG A 80 1.46 -8.99 -6.39
C ARG A 80 0.63 -8.90 -5.12
N MET A 81 -0.69 -8.82 -5.28
CA MET A 81 -1.63 -8.98 -4.18
C MET A 81 -1.95 -10.47 -3.96
N PRO A 82 -2.52 -10.85 -2.80
CA PRO A 82 -3.02 -12.20 -2.57
C PRO A 82 -4.04 -12.65 -3.62
N GLU A 83 -4.22 -13.97 -3.74
CA GLU A 83 -5.21 -14.55 -4.66
C GLU A 83 -6.63 -14.01 -4.40
N GLY A 84 -7.37 -13.75 -5.48
CA GLY A 84 -8.73 -13.20 -5.42
C GLY A 84 -8.80 -11.68 -5.21
N TRP A 85 -7.69 -11.00 -4.92
CA TRP A 85 -7.69 -9.55 -4.77
C TRP A 85 -7.73 -8.83 -6.13
N SER A 86 -8.58 -7.80 -6.27
CA SER A 86 -8.71 -7.00 -7.49
C SER A 86 -9.03 -5.53 -7.18
N PHE A 87 -8.59 -4.62 -8.05
CA PHE A 87 -9.02 -3.21 -8.02
C PHE A 87 -10.50 -3.03 -8.41
N ASP A 88 -11.07 -4.01 -9.11
CA ASP A 88 -12.46 -3.98 -9.56
C ASP A 88 -13.45 -4.41 -8.46
N ASP A 89 -12.95 -4.91 -7.32
CA ASP A 89 -13.76 -5.24 -6.14
C ASP A 89 -13.77 -4.07 -5.14
N GLU A 90 -14.94 -3.45 -4.98
CA GLU A 90 -15.14 -2.31 -4.06
C GLU A 90 -14.87 -2.66 -2.58
N ASN A 91 -14.90 -3.94 -2.23
CA ASN A 91 -14.63 -4.45 -0.88
C ASN A 91 -13.19 -4.95 -0.71
N ALA A 92 -12.36 -4.88 -1.75
CA ALA A 92 -10.97 -5.32 -1.67
C ALA A 92 -10.20 -4.52 -0.62
N ASP A 93 -9.61 -5.24 0.34
CA ASP A 93 -8.85 -4.65 1.44
C ASP A 93 -7.43 -4.26 0.97
N PRO A 94 -7.04 -2.98 1.01
CA PRO A 94 -5.68 -2.55 0.64
C PRO A 94 -4.58 -3.20 1.49
N PHE A 95 -4.90 -3.62 2.72
CA PHE A 95 -3.95 -4.21 3.66
C PHE A 95 -3.87 -5.74 3.57
N ALA A 96 -4.56 -6.37 2.61
CA ALA A 96 -4.65 -7.82 2.48
C ALA A 96 -3.26 -8.51 2.46
N ARG A 97 -2.26 -7.85 1.87
CA ARG A 97 -0.88 -8.35 1.79
C ARG A 97 -0.19 -8.46 3.15
N LEU A 98 -0.44 -7.48 4.03
CA LEU A 98 0.08 -7.48 5.40
C LEU A 98 -0.64 -8.53 6.27
N LYS A 99 -1.96 -8.65 6.10
CA LYS A 99 -2.77 -9.67 6.80
C LYS A 99 -2.35 -11.09 6.40
N ALA A 100 -2.11 -11.34 5.12
CA ALA A 100 -1.59 -12.61 4.63
C ALA A 100 -0.21 -12.94 5.21
N ALA A 101 0.62 -11.93 5.46
CA ALA A 101 1.92 -12.06 6.13
C ALA A 101 1.83 -12.17 7.66
N GLY A 102 0.64 -12.09 8.25
CA GLY A 102 0.46 -12.10 9.70
C GLY A 102 1.10 -10.90 10.39
N ILE A 103 1.20 -9.76 9.70
CA ILE A 103 1.78 -8.53 10.25
C ILE A 103 0.71 -7.81 11.05
N GLU A 104 0.99 -7.49 12.31
CA GLU A 104 0.14 -6.66 13.15
C GLU A 104 0.74 -5.26 13.27
N TRP A 105 -0.10 -4.23 13.15
CA TRP A 105 0.34 -2.84 13.21
C TRP A 105 -0.64 -1.98 14.00
N ASP A 106 -0.12 -0.92 14.59
CA ASP A 106 -0.94 0.14 15.16
C ASP A 106 -1.24 1.17 14.07
N GLN A 107 -2.52 1.49 13.89
CA GLN A 107 -2.94 2.48 12.90
C GLN A 107 -2.52 3.87 13.36
N LEU A 108 -2.02 4.65 12.40
CA LEU A 108 -1.88 6.09 12.57
C LEU A 108 -3.19 6.72 12.13
N GLU A 109 -3.76 7.60 12.95
CA GLU A 109 -4.88 8.41 12.49
C GLU A 109 -4.39 9.29 11.34
N LEU A 110 -4.97 9.06 10.16
CA LEU A 110 -4.79 9.93 9.02
C LEU A 110 -5.60 11.19 9.31
N ASN A 111 -4.92 12.26 9.72
CA ASN A 111 -5.54 13.58 9.82
C ASN A 111 -5.83 14.05 8.38
N VAL A 112 -7.04 13.80 7.90
CA VAL A 112 -7.61 14.42 6.70
C VAL A 112 -8.73 15.36 7.12
#